data_AF-A0A0V0GV44-F1
#
_entry.id   AF-A0A0V0GV44-F1
#
_cell.length_a   1.000
_cell.length_b   1.000
_cell.length_c   1.000
_cell.angle_alpha   90.00
_cell.angle_beta   90.00
_cell.angle_gamma   90.00
#
_symmetry.space_group_name_H-M   'P 1'
#
loop_
_entity.id
_entity.type
_entity.pdbx_description
1 polymer ?
#
loop_
_entity_poly.entity_id
_entity_poly.type
_entity_poly.pdbx_seq_one_letter_code
_entity_poly.pdbx_strand_id
1 'polypeptide(L)'
;MQEKGMSPDFVLCIGDDRSDEDMFEVIMSSVSGPSMAPAAEVFACTVGRKPSKAKYYLDDTTEIVRLMQGLASVADQMLPQM
;
A
#
# COMPACT_ATOMS: atom_id res chain seq x y z
N MET A 1 0.54 -2.76 -17.90
CA MET A 1 1.54 -1.75 -18.29
C MET A 1 2.74 -1.92 -17.38
N GLN A 2 3.76 -2.65 -17.83
CA GLN A 2 5.10 -2.55 -17.24
C GLN A 2 5.77 -1.38 -17.96
N GLU A 3 5.88 -0.23 -17.31
CA GLU A 3 6.92 0.71 -17.73
C GLU A 3 8.24 -0.01 -17.54
N LYS A 4 9.01 -0.12 -18.63
CA LYS A 4 10.28 -0.83 -18.64
C LYS A 4 11.26 -0.14 -17.68
N GLY A 5 11.43 -0.68 -16.47
CA GLY A 5 12.62 -0.44 -15.68
C GLY A 5 12.50 -0.55 -14.16
N MET A 6 11.30 -0.35 -13.58
CA MET A 6 11.17 -0.32 -12.12
C MET A 6 10.11 -1.30 -11.63
N SER A 7 10.57 -2.33 -10.91
CA SER A 7 9.73 -3.18 -10.08
C SER A 7 9.34 -2.42 -8.81
N PRO A 8 8.08 -2.46 -8.33
CA PRO A 8 7.71 -1.79 -7.10
C PRO A 8 8.51 -2.33 -5.91
N ASP A 9 9.07 -1.43 -5.12
CA ASP A 9 9.74 -1.67 -3.85
C ASP A 9 8.87 -1.25 -2.64
N PHE A 10 7.81 -0.50 -2.89
CA PHE A 10 6.79 -0.15 -1.91
C PHE A 10 5.40 -0.28 -2.51
N VAL A 11 4.48 -0.91 -1.77
CA VAL A 11 3.08 -1.07 -2.18
C VAL A 11 2.17 -0.76 -1.00
N LEU A 12 1.26 0.19 -1.21
CA LEU A 12 0.17 0.50 -0.28
C LEU A 12 -1.16 0.12 -0.92
N CYS A 13 -1.89 -0.79 -0.28
CA CYS A 13 -3.18 -1.29 -0.73
C CYS A 13 -4.22 -1.00 0.36
N ILE A 14 -5.27 -0.25 0.04
CA ILE A 14 -6.31 0.16 0.99
C ILE A 14 -7.68 -0.19 0.42
N GLY A 15 -8.52 -0.82 1.23
CA GLY A 15 -9.87 -1.21 0.84
C GLY A 15 -10.80 -1.43 2.03
N ASP A 16 -12.12 -1.32 1.83
CA ASP A 16 -13.13 -1.31 2.89
C ASP A 16 -14.18 -2.42 2.75
N ASP A 17 -14.18 -3.20 1.68
CA ASP A 17 -15.24 -4.16 1.42
C ASP A 17 -14.74 -5.59 1.15
N ARG A 18 -15.65 -6.45 0.72
CA ARG A 18 -15.34 -7.87 0.45
C ARG A 18 -14.49 -8.05 -0.80
N SER A 19 -14.64 -7.19 -1.80
CA SER A 19 -13.89 -7.28 -3.05
C SER A 19 -12.40 -7.01 -2.83
N ASP A 20 -12.07 -6.19 -1.84
CA ASP A 20 -10.69 -5.88 -1.47
C ASP A 20 -9.96 -7.05 -0.80
N GLU A 21 -10.69 -7.98 -0.18
CA GLU A 21 -10.10 -9.14 0.50
C GLU A 21 -9.29 -10.02 -0.45
N ASP A 22 -9.79 -10.23 -1.66
CA ASP A 22 -9.06 -11.00 -2.67
C ASP A 22 -7.84 -10.22 -3.18
N MET A 23 -7.92 -8.88 -3.21
CA MET A 23 -6.78 -8.02 -3.54
C MET A 23 -5.67 -8.13 -2.48
N PHE A 24 -6.02 -8.10 -1.19
CA PHE A 24 -5.07 -8.22 -0.10
C PHE A 24 -4.30 -9.55 -0.16
N GLU A 25 -5.00 -10.66 -0.40
CA GLU A 25 -4.38 -11.97 -0.50
C GLU A 25 -3.39 -12.07 -1.66
N VAL A 26 -3.79 -11.60 -2.85
CA VAL A 26 -2.94 -11.62 -4.04
C VAL A 26 -1.70 -10.75 -3.84
N ILE A 27 -1.85 -9.54 -3.30
CA ILE A 27 -0.73 -8.61 -3.23
C ILE A 27 0.30 -9.03 -2.17
N MET A 28 -0.15 -9.56 -1.02
CA MET A 28 0.75 -10.07 0.01
C MET A 28 1.48 -11.34 -0.42
N SER A 29 0.85 -12.21 -1.21
CA SER A 29 1.50 -13.40 -1.77
C SER A 29 2.47 -13.09 -2.91
N SER A 30 2.35 -11.90 -3.53
CA SER A 30 3.17 -11.47 -4.66
C SER A 30 4.54 -10.89 -4.26
N VAL A 31 4.82 -10.68 -2.96
CA VAL A 31 6.08 -10.07 -2.47
C VAL A 31 7.31 -10.84 -2.96
N SER A 32 7.24 -12.17 -3.02
CA SER A 32 8.33 -13.04 -3.49
C SER A 32 8.29 -13.29 -5.00
N GLY A 33 7.39 -12.63 -5.72
CA GLY A 33 7.17 -12.81 -7.15
C GLY A 33 8.13 -11.96 -8.00
N PRO A 34 8.32 -12.32 -9.29
CA PRO A 34 9.22 -11.59 -10.20
C PRO A 34 8.72 -10.18 -10.54
N SER A 35 7.49 -9.84 -10.13
CA SER A 35 6.86 -8.54 -10.37
C SER A 35 7.22 -7.48 -9.33
N MET A 36 7.87 -7.85 -8.22
CA MET A 36 8.24 -6.96 -7.12
C MET A 36 9.76 -6.90 -6.95
N ALA A 37 10.26 -5.80 -6.36
CA ALA A 37 11.66 -5.71 -5.99
C ALA A 37 12.00 -6.73 -4.88
N PRO A 38 13.23 -7.25 -4.77
CA PRO A 38 13.59 -8.27 -3.77
C PRO A 38 13.35 -7.86 -2.30
N ALA A 39 13.36 -6.55 -2.02
CA ALA A 39 13.13 -5.98 -0.70
C ALA A 39 11.79 -5.22 -0.63
N ALA A 40 10.83 -5.57 -1.49
CA ALA A 40 9.58 -4.84 -1.55
C ALA A 40 8.79 -4.94 -0.24
N GLU A 41 8.31 -3.80 0.25
CA GLU A 41 7.43 -3.74 1.42
C GLU A 41 5.98 -3.55 0.98
N VAL A 42 5.08 -4.38 1.52
CA VAL A 42 3.65 -4.36 1.21
C VAL A 42 2.86 -4.02 2.47
N PHE A 43 2.06 -2.96 2.36
CA PHE A 43 1.16 -2.47 3.40
C PHE A 43 -0.27 -2.64 2.89
N ALA A 44 -0.91 -3.75 3.26
CA ALA A 44 -2.34 -3.97 3.02
C ALA A 44 -3.14 -3.53 4.24
N CYS A 45 -4.07 -2.60 4.04
CA CYS A 45 -4.87 -1.95 5.07
C CYS A 45 -6.35 -2.11 4.77
N THR A 46 -7.12 -2.64 5.72
CA THR A 46 -8.57 -2.56 5.65
C THR A 46 -9.10 -1.29 6.32
N VAL A 47 -10.18 -0.70 5.82
CA VAL A 47 -10.84 0.44 6.48
C VAL A 47 -11.91 -0.06 7.44
N GLY A 48 -11.86 0.43 8.66
CA GLY A 48 -12.65 -0.03 9.79
C GLY A 48 -12.08 -1.27 10.47
N ARG A 49 -12.38 -1.42 11.75
CA ARG A 49 -11.97 -2.59 12.54
C ARG A 49 -12.91 -3.76 12.28
N LYS A 50 -12.52 -4.64 11.37
CA LYS A 50 -13.29 -5.83 10.98
C LYS A 50 -12.37 -7.02 10.69
N PRO A 51 -12.88 -8.26 10.68
CA PRO A 51 -12.14 -9.39 10.15
C PRO A 51 -11.72 -9.11 8.70
N SER A 52 -10.42 -9.24 8.43
CA SER A 52 -9.85 -9.00 7.10
C SER A 52 -8.58 -9.83 6.91
N LYS A 53 -8.26 -10.12 5.66
CA LYS A 53 -6.97 -10.67 5.21
C LYS A 53 -5.88 -9.60 5.24
N ALA A 54 -6.22 -8.30 5.25
CA ALA A 54 -5.25 -7.23 5.41
C ALA A 54 -4.48 -7.35 6.73
N LYS A 55 -3.18 -7.02 6.69
CA LYS A 55 -2.32 -7.04 7.88
C LYS A 55 -2.57 -5.87 8.82
N TYR A 56 -2.99 -4.74 8.27
CA TYR A 56 -3.21 -3.49 8.99
C TYR A 56 -4.66 -3.01 8.83
N TYR A 57 -5.05 -2.05 9.65
CA TYR A 57 -6.33 -1.35 9.48
C TYR A 57 -6.15 0.16 9.68
N LEU A 58 -7.06 0.92 9.10
CA LEU A 58 -7.30 2.33 9.38
C LEU A 58 -8.69 2.44 10.01
N ASP A 59 -8.88 3.24 11.06
CA ASP A 59 -10.13 3.30 11.80
C ASP A 59 -11.29 3.80 10.92
N ASP A 60 -11.02 4.81 10.08
CA ASP A 60 -12.01 5.38 9.16
C ASP A 60 -11.34 6.06 7.94
N THR A 61 -12.17 6.64 7.06
CA THR A 61 -11.71 7.32 5.84
C THR A 61 -10.90 8.59 6.12
N THR A 62 -11.05 9.21 7.29
CA THR A 62 -10.25 10.38 7.67
C THR A 62 -8.79 10.01 7.93
N GLU A 63 -8.55 8.79 8.41
CA GLU A 63 -7.19 8.28 8.58
C GLU A 63 -6.49 8.01 7.25
N ILE A 64 -7.24 7.63 6.20
CA ILE A 64 -6.69 7.50 4.83
C ILE A 64 -6.14 8.85 4.38
N VAL A 65 -6.91 9.92 4.57
CA VAL A 65 -6.48 11.28 4.20
C VAL A 65 -5.24 11.68 4.98
N ARG A 66 -5.21 11.44 6.29
CA ARG A 66 -4.03 11.73 7.14
C ARG A 66 -2.79 10.94 6.70
N LEU A 67 -2.95 9.66 6.40
CA LEU A 67 -1.87 8.80 5.91
C LEU A 67 -1.28 9.35 4.60
N MET A 68 -2.14 9.66 3.63
CA MET A 68 -1.71 10.20 2.33
C MET A 68 -1.05 11.57 2.46
N GLN A 69 -1.57 12.44 3.33
CA GLN A 69 -0.94 13.72 3.65
C GLN A 69 0.43 13.54 4.30
N GLY A 70 0.59 12.57 5.20
CA GLY A 70 1.88 12.23 5.80
C GLY A 70 2.89 11.77 4.75
N LEU A 71 2.47 10.88 3.84
CA LEU A 71 3.32 10.41 2.74
C LEU A 71 3.73 11.56 1.80
N ALA A 72 2.80 12.42 1.41
CA ALA A 72 3.08 13.59 0.59
C ALA A 72 4.07 14.56 1.27
N SER A 73 3.85 14.85 2.56
CA SER A 73 4.74 15.72 3.33
C SER A 73 6.17 15.20 3.42
N VAL A 74 6.36 13.88 3.51
CA VAL A 74 7.71 13.28 3.52
C VAL A 74 8.31 13.31 2.11
N ALA A 75 7.53 13.01 1.08
CA ALA A 75 7.98 13.07 -0.31
C ALA A 75 8.48 14.47 -0.69
N ASP A 76 7.79 15.52 -0.27
CA ASP A 76 8.19 16.91 -0.50
C ASP A 76 9.52 17.28 0.21
N GLN A 77 9.80 16.69 1.37
CA GLN A 77 11.08 16.88 2.07
C GLN A 77 12.24 16.14 1.41
N MET A 78 11.96 15.06 0.66
CA MET A 78 12.95 14.26 -0.04
C MET A 78 13.34 14.85 -1.40
N LEU A 79 12.55 15.78 -1.94
CA LEU A 79 12.95 16.56 -3.11
C LEU A 79 14.00 17.60 -2.68
N PRO A 80 15.21 17.61 -3.29
CA PRO A 80 16.17 18.66 -3.02
C PRO A 80 15.53 20.01 -3.36
N GLN A 81 15.58 20.96 -2.41
CA GLN A 81 15.19 22.34 -2.67
C GLN A 81 16.03 22.83 -3.87
N MET A 82 15.38 23.13 -4.99
CA MET A 82 16.02 23.80 -6.12
C MET A 82 16.39 25.24 -5.77
#